data_AF-D6KC01-F1
#
_entry.id   AF-D6KC01-F1
#
_cell.length_a   1.000
_cell.length_b   1.000
_cell.length_c   1.000
_cell.angle_alpha   90.00
_cell.angle_beta   90.00
_cell.angle_gamma   90.00
#
_symmetry.space_group_name_H-M   'P 1'
#
loop_
_entity.id
_entity.type
_entity.pdbx_description
1 polymer ?
#
loop_
_entity_poly.entity_id
_entity_poly.type
_entity_poly.pdbx_seq_one_letter_code
_entity_poly.pdbx_strand_id
1 'polypeptide(L)'
;MEPPVGGDHNPVWQNCNGDVYTAPIENEHAVHALEHGAVWVTYNAKAAKADVAALAEKVRRTPYTLMSPVADQKDPIMLSAWAHQRSVSGAKDPNVDKFLAEFVQGAQTPEPGAACTGGVDR
;
A
#
# COMPACT_ATOMS: atom_id res chain seq x y z
N MET A 1 -0.60 5.70 -14.19
CA MET A 1 -1.59 5.36 -13.14
C MET A 1 -0.99 5.85 -11.85
N GLU A 2 -1.74 6.58 -11.03
CA GLU A 2 -1.25 7.16 -9.78
C GLU A 2 -2.13 6.66 -8.61
N PRO A 3 -1.55 6.01 -7.58
CA PRO A 3 -0.16 5.56 -7.51
C PRO A 3 0.19 4.47 -8.56
N PRO A 4 1.46 4.29 -8.93
CA PRO A 4 1.89 3.19 -9.79
C PRO A 4 1.74 1.84 -9.09
N VAL A 5 1.60 0.78 -9.89
CA VAL A 5 1.37 -0.59 -9.41
C VAL A 5 2.41 -1.59 -9.90
N GLY A 6 3.52 -1.13 -10.46
CA GLY A 6 4.55 -1.99 -11.06
C GLY A 6 5.37 -1.25 -12.09
N GLY A 7 6.40 -1.91 -12.62
CA GLY A 7 7.35 -1.35 -13.58
C GLY A 7 8.71 -1.06 -12.96
N ASP A 8 9.51 -0.25 -13.66
CA ASP A 8 10.84 0.17 -13.18
C ASP A 8 10.70 0.88 -11.83
N HIS A 9 11.57 0.49 -10.90
CA HIS A 9 11.53 0.94 -9.53
C HIS A 9 12.93 0.93 -8.92
N ASN A 10 13.07 1.49 -7.73
CA ASN A 10 14.37 1.69 -7.08
C ASN A 10 14.85 0.37 -6.46
N PRO A 11 16.15 0.03 -6.49
CA PRO A 11 16.65 -1.23 -5.92
C PRO A 11 16.49 -1.37 -4.40
N VAL A 12 16.11 -0.31 -3.69
CA VAL A 12 15.79 -0.34 -2.25
C VAL A 12 14.28 -0.24 -2.09
N TRP A 13 13.68 -1.12 -1.30
CA TRP A 13 12.24 -1.09 -1.01
C TRP A 13 11.89 -0.12 0.12
N GLN A 14 10.63 0.32 0.15
CA GLN A 14 10.03 0.94 1.32
C GLN A 14 9.69 -0.15 2.35
N ASN A 15 9.98 0.04 3.64
CA ASN A 15 9.51 -0.89 4.67
C ASN A 15 7.97 -1.05 4.58
N CYS A 16 7.54 -2.31 4.62
CA CYS A 16 6.19 -2.70 4.25
C CYS A 16 5.60 -3.77 5.14
N ASN A 17 6.04 -3.87 6.39
CA ASN A 17 5.58 -4.90 7.31
C ASN A 17 4.62 -4.36 8.38
N GLY A 18 3.59 -3.65 7.92
CA GLY A 18 2.63 -2.95 8.77
C GLY A 18 3.02 -1.49 9.04
N ASP A 19 3.75 -0.89 8.10
CA ASP A 19 4.32 0.44 8.24
C ASP A 19 3.33 1.53 7.81
N VAL A 20 3.21 2.59 8.62
CA VAL A 20 2.32 3.72 8.35
C VAL A 20 3.14 5.00 8.34
N TYR A 21 3.23 5.60 7.17
CA TYR A 21 3.95 6.84 6.90
C TYR A 21 2.97 8.02 6.92
N THR A 22 3.34 9.07 7.65
CA THR A 22 2.52 10.29 7.74
C THR A 22 2.87 11.34 6.69
N ALA A 23 3.94 11.10 5.93
CA ALA A 23 4.38 11.92 4.81
C ALA A 23 4.37 11.09 3.51
N PRO A 24 4.27 11.72 2.33
CA PRO A 24 4.42 11.02 1.06
C PRO A 24 5.77 10.31 1.00
N ILE A 25 5.78 9.13 0.38
CA ILE A 25 6.97 8.33 0.11
C ILE A 25 7.25 8.33 -1.40
N GLU A 26 8.47 7.99 -1.79
CA GLU A 26 8.81 7.88 -3.20
C GLU A 26 8.10 6.67 -3.83
N ASN A 27 7.43 6.90 -4.96
CA ASN A 27 6.66 5.87 -5.66
C ASN A 27 7.51 4.64 -6.02
N GLU A 28 8.77 4.85 -6.39
CA GLU A 28 9.68 3.77 -6.77
C GLU A 28 10.01 2.84 -5.58
N HIS A 29 10.13 3.37 -4.36
CA HIS A 29 10.34 2.53 -3.17
C HIS A 29 9.08 1.74 -2.82
N ALA A 30 7.91 2.34 -2.99
CA ALA A 30 6.63 1.68 -2.78
C ALA A 30 6.37 0.58 -3.81
N VAL A 31 6.71 0.81 -5.10
CA VAL A 31 6.55 -0.21 -6.16
C VAL A 31 7.42 -1.44 -5.91
N HIS A 32 8.66 -1.26 -5.43
CA HIS A 32 9.48 -2.40 -4.99
C HIS A 32 8.81 -3.18 -3.85
N ALA A 33 8.22 -2.50 -2.87
CA ALA A 33 7.45 -3.18 -1.82
C ALA A 33 6.28 -3.99 -2.39
N LEU A 34 5.62 -3.53 -3.46
CA LEU A 34 4.59 -4.31 -4.16
C LEU A 34 5.18 -5.56 -4.82
N GLU A 35 6.40 -5.49 -5.35
CA GLU A 35 7.12 -6.63 -5.92
C GLU A 35 7.40 -7.72 -4.87
N HIS A 36 7.65 -7.32 -3.62
CA HIS A 36 7.81 -8.23 -2.48
C HIS A 36 6.49 -8.82 -1.98
N GLY A 37 5.36 -8.35 -2.52
CA GLY A 37 4.01 -8.80 -2.21
C GLY A 37 3.32 -8.01 -1.12
N ALA A 38 3.72 -6.75 -0.95
CA ALA A 38 2.98 -5.83 -0.11
C ALA A 38 1.73 -5.29 -0.80
N VAL A 39 0.75 -4.89 0.02
CA VAL A 39 -0.33 -4.00 -0.41
C VAL A 39 -0.08 -2.59 0.14
N TRP A 40 -0.08 -1.61 -0.77
CA TRP A 40 0.04 -0.19 -0.44
C TRP A 40 -1.34 0.46 -0.36
N VAL A 41 -1.68 0.94 0.84
CA VAL A 41 -2.90 1.70 1.12
C VAL A 41 -2.59 3.18 1.01
N THR A 42 -3.23 3.90 0.10
CA THR A 42 -2.99 5.33 -0.09
C THR A 42 -4.22 6.17 0.10
N TYR A 43 -4.03 7.41 0.55
CA TYR A 43 -5.13 8.35 0.78
C TYR A 43 -4.77 9.77 0.37
N ASN A 44 -5.78 10.57 0.01
CA ASN A 44 -5.62 12.02 -0.19
C ASN A 44 -6.45 12.82 0.83
N ALA A 45 -6.42 14.15 0.72
CA ALA A 45 -7.10 15.06 1.65
C ALA A 45 -8.64 14.96 1.66
N LYS A 46 -9.24 14.25 0.69
CA LYS A 46 -10.69 14.00 0.64
C LYS A 46 -11.11 12.82 1.51
N ALA A 47 -10.18 11.96 1.93
CA ALA A 47 -10.48 10.83 2.81
C ALA A 47 -10.93 11.32 4.19
N ALA A 48 -11.95 10.66 4.75
CA ALA A 48 -12.36 10.97 6.11
C ALA A 48 -11.27 10.55 7.10
N LYS A 49 -10.94 11.43 8.05
CA LYS A 49 -9.87 11.16 9.04
C LYS A 49 -10.10 9.87 9.85
N ALA A 50 -11.37 9.55 10.11
CA ALA A 50 -11.74 8.31 10.81
C ALA A 50 -11.40 7.06 9.99
N ASP A 51 -11.58 7.11 8.66
CA ASP A 51 -11.21 6.00 7.77
C ASP A 51 -9.69 5.86 7.67
N VAL A 52 -8.97 6.97 7.55
CA VAL A 52 -7.49 6.97 7.55
C VAL A 52 -6.95 6.34 8.84
N ALA A 53 -7.47 6.73 10.00
CA ALA A 53 -7.06 6.14 11.27
C ALA A 53 -7.39 4.64 11.38
N ALA A 54 -8.58 4.23 10.94
CA ALA A 54 -8.98 2.83 10.98
C ALA A 54 -8.16 1.94 10.02
N LEU A 55 -7.82 2.46 8.83
CA LEU A 55 -6.93 1.78 7.88
C LEU A 55 -5.50 1.70 8.41
N ALA A 56 -5.00 2.76 9.06
CA ALA A 56 -3.69 2.74 9.69
C ALA A 56 -3.59 1.64 10.77
N GLU A 57 -4.60 1.50 11.63
CA GLU A 57 -4.65 0.41 12.62
C GLU A 57 -4.70 -0.98 11.98
N LYS A 58 -5.39 -1.11 10.84
CA LYS A 58 -5.44 -2.37 10.09
C LYS A 58 -4.07 -2.70 9.48
N VAL A 59 -3.41 -1.73 8.87
CA VAL A 59 -2.07 -1.85 8.27
C VAL A 59 -1.06 -2.28 9.33
N ARG A 60 -1.02 -1.61 10.49
CA ARG A 60 -0.13 -1.97 11.62
C ARG A 60 -0.27 -3.41 12.12
N ARG A 61 -1.39 -4.09 11.84
CA ARG A 61 -1.67 -5.47 12.25
C ARG A 61 -1.56 -6.47 11.11
N THR A 62 -1.33 -6.01 9.89
CA THR A 62 -1.27 -6.83 8.68
C THR A 62 0.16 -6.80 8.13
N PRO A 63 0.93 -7.90 8.26
CA PRO A 63 2.22 -8.03 7.59
C PRO A 63 2.10 -7.78 6.10
N TYR A 64 3.19 -7.37 5.45
CA TYR A 64 3.19 -7.05 4.00
C TYR A 64 2.11 -6.02 3.62
N THR A 65 1.96 -4.99 4.45
CA THR A 65 1.18 -3.81 4.11
C THR A 65 1.93 -2.55 4.49
N LEU A 66 1.69 -1.49 3.73
CA LEU A 66 2.15 -0.14 4.04
C LEU A 66 1.08 0.88 3.75
N MET A 67 1.18 2.06 4.38
CA MET A 67 0.25 3.15 4.17
C MET A 67 0.95 4.50 4.10
N SER A 68 0.56 5.35 3.15
CA SER A 68 1.06 6.72 3.06
C SER A 68 0.08 7.66 2.33
N PRO A 69 0.19 8.99 2.50
CA PRO A 69 -0.57 9.93 1.70
C PRO A 69 -0.02 10.03 0.27
N VAL A 70 -0.92 10.10 -0.72
CA VAL A 70 -0.64 10.47 -2.11
C VAL A 70 -1.63 11.55 -2.50
N ALA A 71 -1.16 12.79 -2.65
CA ALA A 71 -2.04 13.96 -2.72
C ALA A 71 -2.87 14.05 -4.01
N ASP A 72 -2.30 13.59 -5.12
CA ASP A 72 -2.80 13.69 -6.48
C ASP A 72 -3.47 12.40 -6.98
N GLN A 73 -3.56 11.35 -6.15
CA GLN A 73 -4.32 10.15 -6.48
C GLN A 73 -5.79 10.49 -6.76
N LYS A 74 -6.40 9.73 -7.68
CA LYS A 74 -7.74 10.01 -8.21
C LYS A 74 -8.84 9.98 -7.15
N ASP A 75 -8.88 8.91 -6.36
CA ASP A 75 -9.96 8.63 -5.40
C ASP A 75 -9.49 8.82 -3.95
N PRO A 76 -10.40 9.06 -2.98
CA PRO A 76 -10.01 9.37 -1.61
C PRO A 76 -9.11 8.31 -0.96
N ILE A 77 -9.38 7.03 -1.21
CA ILE A 77 -8.63 5.89 -0.69
C ILE A 77 -8.45 4.87 -1.82
N MET A 78 -7.21 4.42 -2.02
CA MET A 78 -6.86 3.43 -3.04
C MET A 78 -5.99 2.33 -2.42
N LEU A 79 -6.11 1.12 -2.96
CA LEU A 79 -5.35 -0.06 -2.59
C LEU A 79 -4.57 -0.51 -3.82
N SER A 80 -3.26 -0.66 -3.69
CA SER A 80 -2.37 -1.08 -4.75
C SER A 80 -1.62 -2.35 -4.37
N ALA A 81 -1.56 -3.30 -5.29
CA ALA A 81 -0.70 -4.47 -5.28
C ALA A 81 0.00 -4.57 -6.65
N TRP A 82 0.99 -5.44 -6.80
CA TRP A 82 1.67 -5.58 -8.09
C TRP A 82 0.67 -5.86 -9.23
N ALA A 83 0.65 -4.99 -10.25
CA ALA A 83 -0.27 -4.96 -11.39
C ALA A 83 -1.76 -4.78 -11.08
N HIS A 84 -2.15 -4.51 -9.83
CA HIS A 84 -3.55 -4.42 -9.41
C HIS A 84 -3.83 -3.17 -8.59
N GLN A 85 -4.95 -2.50 -8.88
CA GLN A 85 -5.38 -1.32 -8.13
C GLN A 85 -6.89 -1.34 -7.90
N ARG A 86 -7.32 -0.82 -6.75
CA ARG A 86 -8.73 -0.68 -6.41
C ARG A 86 -8.99 0.54 -5.55
N SER A 87 -9.97 1.35 -5.95
CA SER A 87 -10.54 2.39 -5.09
C SER A 87 -11.56 1.81 -4.13
N VAL A 88 -11.61 2.34 -2.91
CA VAL A 88 -12.58 1.94 -1.88
C VAL A 88 -13.27 3.16 -1.27
N SER A 89 -14.48 2.94 -0.77
CA SER A 89 -15.31 4.01 -0.22
C SER A 89 -14.92 4.45 1.21
N GLY A 90 -14.14 3.64 1.93
CA GLY A 90 -13.76 3.89 3.32
C GLY A 90 -13.17 2.65 3.99
N ALA A 91 -12.86 2.75 5.29
CA ALA A 91 -12.23 1.67 6.05
C ALA A 91 -13.16 0.45 6.28
N LYS A 92 -14.47 0.67 6.21
CA LYS A 92 -15.51 -0.37 6.37
C LYS A 92 -15.96 -0.97 5.04
N ASP A 93 -15.39 -0.53 3.93
CA ASP A 93 -15.69 -1.11 2.63
C ASP A 93 -15.25 -2.59 2.64
N PRO A 94 -16.16 -3.56 2.39
CA PRO A 94 -15.82 -4.98 2.45
C PRO A 94 -14.74 -5.38 1.43
N ASN A 95 -14.47 -4.53 0.44
CA ASN A 95 -13.41 -4.77 -0.53
C ASN A 95 -12.01 -4.52 0.03
N VAL A 96 -11.86 -3.81 1.16
CA VAL A 96 -10.56 -3.68 1.84
C VAL A 96 -10.07 -5.04 2.27
N ASP A 97 -10.88 -5.77 3.03
CA ASP A 97 -10.50 -7.09 3.55
C ASP A 97 -10.34 -8.12 2.44
N LYS A 98 -11.19 -8.08 1.42
CA LYS A 98 -11.05 -8.97 0.24
C LYS A 98 -9.74 -8.71 -0.50
N PHE A 99 -9.40 -7.44 -0.73
CA PHE A 99 -8.19 -7.07 -1.45
C PHE A 99 -6.94 -7.47 -0.66
N LEU A 100 -6.90 -7.21 0.65
CA LEU A 100 -5.77 -7.65 1.47
C LEU A 100 -5.63 -9.17 1.50
N ALA A 101 -6.75 -9.91 1.65
CA ALA A 101 -6.72 -11.37 1.65
C ALA A 101 -6.26 -11.99 0.32
N GLU A 102 -6.55 -11.33 -0.81
CA GLU A 102 -6.18 -11.80 -2.14
C GLU A 102 -4.75 -11.44 -2.52
N PHE A 103 -4.33 -10.20 -2.23
CA PHE A 103 -3.12 -9.62 -2.82
C PHE A 103 -1.93 -9.55 -1.86
N VAL A 104 -2.13 -9.57 -0.54
CA VAL A 104 -1.00 -9.70 0.39
C VAL A 104 -0.35 -11.06 0.16
N GLN A 105 0.92 -11.05 -0.28
CA GLN A 105 1.65 -12.27 -0.64
C GLN A 105 0.92 -13.13 -1.69
N GLY A 106 0.11 -12.49 -2.53
CA GLY A 106 -0.69 -13.17 -3.54
C GLY A 106 0.14 -13.69 -4.71
N ALA A 107 -0.45 -14.57 -5.52
CA ALA A 107 0.23 -15.24 -6.63
C ALA A 107 0.70 -14.31 -7.77
N GLN A 108 0.17 -13.08 -7.84
CA GLN A 108 0.56 -12.05 -8.79
C GLN A 108 1.93 -11.41 -8.49
N THR A 109 2.40 -11.57 -7.26
CA THR A 109 3.63 -10.97 -6.77
C THR A 109 4.85 -11.61 -7.45
N PRO A 110 5.78 -10.82 -8.03
CA PRO A 110 7.00 -11.37 -8.64
C PRO A 110 7.95 -12.02 -7.63
N GLU A 111 8.15 -11.42 -6.45
CA GLU A 111 9.04 -11.92 -5.40
C GLU A 111 8.30 -12.14 -4.07
N PRO A 112 7.34 -13.09 -4.00
CA PRO A 112 6.56 -13.30 -2.80
C PRO A 112 7.47 -13.76 -1.64
N GLY A 113 7.37 -13.06 -0.52
CA GLY A 113 8.07 -13.36 0.72
C GLY A 113 9.41 -12.66 0.87
N ALA A 114 9.79 -11.83 -0.11
CA ALA A 114 10.97 -11.00 -0.03
C ALA A 114 10.87 -9.97 1.12
N ALA A 115 12.00 -9.45 1.56
CA ALA A 115 12.09 -8.69 2.80
C ALA A 115 11.22 -7.43 2.77
N CYS A 116 10.32 -7.28 3.75
CA CYS A 116 9.56 -6.04 3.97
C CYS A 116 10.16 -5.15 5.08
N THR A 117 11.36 -5.45 5.56
CA THR A 117 12.06 -4.72 6.63
C THR A 117 13.53 -4.56 6.31
N GLY A 118 14.14 -3.43 6.68
CA GLY A 118 15.55 -3.13 6.42
C GLY A 118 15.78 -2.27 5.17
N GLY A 119 14.69 -1.79 4.55
CA GLY A 119 14.68 -0.79 3.49
C GLY A 119 14.53 0.63 4.03
N VAL A 120 13.89 1.50 3.26
CA VAL A 120 13.64 2.91 3.61
C VAL A 120 12.53 3.02 4.68
N ASP A 121 12.69 3.94 5.64
CA ASP A 121 11.74 4.17 6.76
C ASP A 121 11.03 5.55 6.73
N ARG A 122 11.40 6.42 5.78
CA ARG A 122 10.98 7.82 5.74
C ARG A 122 10.45 8.24 4.38
#